data_AF-A0A6L4A031-F1
#
_entry.id   AF-A0A6L4A031-F1
#
_cell.length_a   1.000
_cell.length_b   1.000
_cell.length_c   1.000
_cell.angle_alpha   90.00
_cell.angle_beta   90.00
_cell.angle_gamma   90.00
#
_symmetry.space_group_name_H-M   'P 1'
#
loop_
_entity.id
_entity.type
_entity.pdbx_description
1 polymer ?
#
loop_
_entity_poly.entity_id
_entity_poly.type
_entity_poly.pdbx_seq_one_letter_code
_entity_poly.pdbx_strand_id
1 'polypeptide(L)'
;GLLVPLFFISIGLKANLRAIDGDILLFAIIMLALAIISKVVGTWIGTRLGGFDNLSAIRVGFGMISRGEVGLILATLGINSGILVPDIFAVLVMVVVVTTMITPPLVRWSFTRKAEEIFARRSEPEMQL
;
A
#
# COMPACT_ATOMS: atom_id res chain seq x y z
N GLY A 1 4.08 22.26 4.96
CA GLY A 1 2.82 22.20 4.21
C GLY A 1 1.68 21.91 5.15
N LEU A 2 0.79 22.89 5.37
CA LEU A 2 -0.35 22.77 6.30
C LEU A 2 -1.56 22.06 5.68
N LEU A 3 -1.73 22.19 4.36
CA LEU A 3 -2.93 21.76 3.65
C LEU A 3 -3.08 20.24 3.56
N VAL A 4 -1.96 19.50 3.46
CA VAL A 4 -1.97 18.04 3.33
C VAL A 4 -2.53 17.38 4.60
N PRO A 5 -2.03 17.65 5.82
CA PRO A 5 -2.65 17.13 7.04
C PRO A 5 -4.13 17.52 7.19
N LEU A 6 -4.50 18.76 6.86
CA LEU A 6 -5.89 19.21 6.93
C LEU A 6 -6.82 18.45 5.96
N PHE A 7 -6.33 18.14 4.76
CA PHE A 7 -7.05 17.31 3.78
C PHE A 7 -7.34 15.91 4.33
N PHE A 8 -6.32 15.24 4.90
CA PHE A 8 -6.50 13.91 5.48
C PHE A 8 -7.43 13.92 6.70
N ILE A 9 -7.36 14.94 7.56
CA ILE A 9 -8.27 15.10 8.70
C ILE A 9 -9.71 15.29 8.22
N SER A 10 -9.93 16.18 7.23
CA SER A 10 -11.27 16.46 6.69
C SER A 10 -11.92 15.21 6.09
N ILE A 11 -11.17 14.43 5.33
CA ILE A 11 -11.66 13.18 4.75
C ILE A 11 -11.90 12.11 5.82
N GLY A 12 -10.99 12.00 6.79
CA GLY A 12 -11.13 11.08 7.91
C GLY A 12 -12.39 11.36 8.73
N LEU A 13 -12.72 12.62 8.97
CA LEU A 13 -13.94 13.02 9.70
C LEU A 13 -15.24 12.71 8.92
N LYS A 14 -15.19 12.71 7.59
CA LYS A 14 -16.33 12.33 6.74
C LYS A 14 -16.53 10.82 6.64
N ALA A 15 -15.47 10.04 6.86
CA ALA A 15 -15.52 8.59 6.73
C ALA A 15 -16.20 7.96 7.95
N ASN A 16 -17.39 7.38 7.75
CA ASN A 16 -18.09 6.68 8.80
C ASN A 16 -17.67 5.20 8.86
N LEU A 17 -16.58 4.91 9.57
CA LEU A 17 -16.10 3.53 9.75
C LEU A 17 -17.07 2.64 10.54
N ARG A 18 -18.02 3.22 11.30
CA ARG A 18 -19.06 2.46 12.01
C ARG A 18 -20.13 1.89 11.09
N ALA A 19 -20.21 2.39 9.86
CA ALA A 19 -21.10 1.85 8.83
C ALA A 19 -20.57 0.56 8.19
N ILE A 20 -19.33 0.16 8.50
CA ILE A 20 -18.76 -1.11 8.03
C ILE A 20 -19.33 -2.24 8.89
N ASP A 21 -20.40 -2.87 8.41
CA ASP A 21 -21.01 -4.06 8.98
C ASP A 21 -20.37 -5.35 8.45
N GLY A 22 -20.93 -6.52 8.78
CA GLY A 22 -20.36 -7.82 8.41
C GLY A 22 -20.18 -8.04 6.91
N ASP A 23 -21.17 -7.66 6.10
CA ASP A 23 -21.12 -7.85 4.64
C ASP A 23 -20.17 -6.84 3.99
N ILE A 24 -20.20 -5.58 4.45
CA ILE A 24 -19.31 -4.53 3.96
C ILE A 24 -17.86 -4.80 4.38
N LEU A 25 -17.63 -5.43 5.54
CA LEU A 25 -16.30 -5.81 6.00
C LEU A 25 -15.65 -6.85 5.08
N LEU A 26 -16.42 -7.86 4.64
CA LEU A 26 -15.92 -8.85 3.68
C LEU A 26 -15.51 -8.15 2.37
N PHE A 27 -16.35 -7.24 1.87
CA PHE A 27 -16.03 -6.43 0.70
C PHE A 27 -14.76 -5.60 0.90
N ALA A 28 -14.58 -4.98 2.06
CA ALA A 28 -13.40 -4.19 2.39
C ALA A 28 -12.12 -5.04 2.38
N ILE A 29 -12.17 -6.25 2.93
CA ILE A 29 -11.02 -7.18 2.95
C ILE A 29 -10.67 -7.62 1.53
N ILE A 30 -11.66 -7.98 0.72
CA ILE A 30 -11.45 -8.37 -0.68
C ILE A 30 -10.84 -7.20 -1.46
N MET A 31 -11.38 -5.99 -1.30
CA MET A 31 -10.86 -4.77 -1.93
C MET A 31 -9.43 -4.46 -1.50
N LEU A 32 -9.10 -4.65 -0.21
CA LEU A 32 -7.75 -4.48 0.30
C LEU A 32 -6.79 -5.53 -0.27
N ALA A 33 -7.19 -6.79 -0.35
CA ALA A 33 -6.38 -7.84 -0.95
C ALA A 33 -6.10 -7.56 -2.43
N LEU A 34 -7.16 -7.23 -3.20
CA LEU A 34 -7.03 -6.83 -4.61
C LEU A 34 -6.16 -5.59 -4.78
N ALA A 35 -6.29 -4.60 -3.89
CA ALA A 35 -5.47 -3.40 -3.88
C ALA A 35 -3.98 -3.70 -3.79
N ILE A 36 -3.60 -4.61 -2.90
CA ILE A 36 -2.22 -5.00 -2.68
C ILE A 36 -1.73 -5.88 -3.82
N ILE A 37 -2.46 -6.93 -4.16
CA ILE A 37 -2.07 -7.90 -5.20
C ILE A 37 -1.90 -7.22 -6.55
N SER A 38 -2.87 -6.43 -6.99
CA SER A 38 -2.79 -5.74 -8.29
C SER A 38 -1.58 -4.81 -8.38
N LYS A 39 -1.27 -4.08 -7.30
CA LYS A 39 -0.10 -3.19 -7.26
C LYS A 39 1.20 -3.96 -7.26
N VAL A 40 1.33 -4.98 -6.41
CA VAL A 40 2.56 -5.78 -6.31
C VAL A 40 2.80 -6.57 -7.60
N VAL A 41 1.80 -7.27 -8.12
CA VAL A 41 1.94 -8.08 -9.34
C VAL A 41 2.16 -7.20 -10.56
N GLY A 42 1.37 -6.14 -10.74
CA GLY A 42 1.50 -5.25 -11.90
C GLY A 42 2.87 -4.57 -11.97
N THR A 43 3.38 -4.11 -10.84
CA THR A 43 4.72 -3.49 -10.77
C THR A 43 5.84 -4.52 -10.85
N TRP A 44 5.66 -5.72 -10.29
CA TRP A 44 6.61 -6.82 -10.44
C TRP A 44 6.78 -7.20 -11.92
N ILE A 45 5.68 -7.36 -12.66
CA ILE A 45 5.75 -7.60 -14.11
C ILE A 45 6.45 -6.44 -14.82
N GLY A 46 6.03 -5.20 -14.56
CA GLY A 46 6.61 -4.01 -15.22
C GLY A 46 8.11 -3.84 -14.97
N THR A 47 8.56 -4.08 -13.74
CA THR A 47 9.98 -4.00 -13.37
C THR A 47 10.80 -5.17 -13.92
N ARG A 48 10.22 -6.37 -14.00
CA ARG A 48 10.86 -7.52 -14.65
C ARG A 48 11.05 -7.30 -16.15
N LEU A 49 10.07 -6.71 -16.83
CA LEU A 49 10.21 -6.30 -18.23
C LEU A 49 11.29 -5.21 -18.41
N GLY A 50 11.51 -4.39 -17.39
CA GLY A 50 12.60 -3.41 -17.33
C GLY A 50 13.97 -4.00 -16.99
N GLY A 51 14.12 -5.32 -16.85
CA GLY A 51 15.40 -5.99 -16.62
C GLY A 51 15.87 -6.07 -15.16
N PHE A 52 15.04 -5.67 -14.19
CA PHE A 52 15.40 -5.72 -12.77
C PHE A 52 15.32 -7.15 -12.20
N ASP A 53 16.11 -7.42 -11.15
CA ASP A 53 16.07 -8.69 -10.42
C ASP A 53 14.79 -8.83 -9.58
N ASN A 54 14.44 -10.07 -9.20
CA ASN A 54 13.21 -10.37 -8.46
C ASN A 54 13.12 -9.63 -7.12
N LEU A 55 14.24 -9.42 -6.43
CA LEU A 55 14.27 -8.78 -5.12
C LEU A 55 14.02 -7.28 -5.26
N SER A 56 14.62 -6.64 -6.26
CA SER A 56 14.34 -5.25 -6.63
C SER A 56 12.90 -5.07 -7.10
N ALA A 57 12.36 -6.00 -7.89
CA ALA A 57 10.97 -5.97 -8.33
C ALA A 57 9.97 -6.01 -7.15
N ILE A 58 10.19 -6.88 -6.15
CA ILE A 58 9.36 -6.96 -4.94
C ILE A 58 9.46 -5.67 -4.10
N ARG A 59 10.66 -5.09 -3.96
CA ARG A 59 10.87 -3.82 -3.23
C ARG A 59 10.08 -2.68 -3.86
N VAL A 60 10.15 -2.55 -5.18
CA VAL A 60 9.35 -1.57 -5.92
C VAL A 60 7.87 -1.84 -5.72
N GLY A 61 7.45 -3.11 -5.80
CA GLY A 61 6.05 -3.48 -5.60
C GLY A 61 5.51 -3.13 -4.23
N PHE A 62 6.25 -3.39 -3.15
CA PHE A 62 5.85 -2.98 -1.81
C PHE A 62 5.84 -1.46 -1.64
N GLY A 63 6.81 -0.74 -2.22
CA GLY A 63 6.82 0.72 -2.20
C GLY A 63 5.61 1.34 -2.93
N MET A 64 5.04 0.63 -3.89
CA MET A 64 3.90 1.07 -4.69
C MET A 64 2.52 0.73 -4.09
N ILE A 65 2.47 0.02 -2.95
CA ILE A 65 1.21 -0.30 -2.24
C ILE A 65 0.56 0.97 -1.68
N SER A 66 1.39 1.90 -1.18
CA SER A 66 0.94 3.16 -0.58
C SER A 66 0.04 3.91 -1.56
N ARG A 67 -1.21 4.14 -1.16
CA ARG A 67 -2.16 4.97 -1.89
C ARG A 67 -2.10 6.38 -1.33
N GLY A 68 -1.90 7.35 -2.22
CA GLY A 68 -1.80 8.75 -1.84
C GLY A 68 -3.14 9.49 -1.84
N GLU A 69 -3.01 10.81 -1.88
CA GLU A 69 -4.09 11.79 -1.95
C GLU A 69 -5.06 11.58 -3.11
N VAL A 70 -4.59 11.22 -4.31
CA VAL A 70 -5.42 11.14 -5.51
C VAL A 70 -6.58 10.16 -5.36
N GLY A 71 -6.36 9.01 -4.71
CA GLY A 71 -7.43 8.04 -4.44
C GLY A 71 -8.52 8.61 -3.53
N LEU A 72 -8.13 9.39 -2.52
CA LEU A 72 -9.05 10.06 -1.61
C LEU A 72 -9.77 11.25 -2.26
N ILE A 73 -9.09 11.97 -3.17
CA ILE A 73 -9.69 13.04 -3.98
C ILE A 73 -10.79 12.44 -4.84
N LEU A 74 -10.52 11.33 -5.54
CA LEU A 74 -11.51 10.67 -6.39
C LEU A 74 -12.67 10.08 -5.58
N ALA A 75 -12.39 9.49 -4.42
CA ALA A 75 -13.45 9.02 -3.51
C ALA A 75 -14.34 10.18 -3.03
N THR A 76 -13.73 11.31 -2.69
CA THR A 76 -14.46 12.52 -2.29
C THR A 76 -15.28 13.11 -3.43
N LEU A 77 -14.73 13.12 -4.66
CA LEU A 77 -15.47 13.54 -5.83
C LEU A 77 -16.67 12.61 -6.09
N GLY A 78 -16.46 11.29 -6.00
CA GLY A 78 -17.48 10.28 -6.24
C GLY A 78 -18.65 10.33 -5.25
N ILE A 79 -18.38 10.56 -3.95
CA ILE A 79 -19.45 10.71 -2.95
C ILE A 79 -20.19 12.05 -3.13
N ASN A 80 -19.50 13.13 -3.50
CA ASN A 80 -20.12 14.43 -3.74
C ASN A 80 -20.95 14.46 -5.04
N SER A 81 -20.56 13.68 -6.05
CA SER A 81 -21.31 13.55 -7.31
C SER A 81 -22.42 12.50 -7.23
N GLY A 82 -22.63 11.87 -6.07
CA GLY A 82 -23.63 10.81 -5.88
C GLY A 82 -23.31 9.49 -6.59
N ILE A 83 -22.08 9.31 -7.09
CA ILE A 83 -21.63 8.06 -7.76
C ILE A 83 -21.31 6.98 -6.73
N LEU A 84 -20.74 7.38 -5.59
CA LEU A 84 -20.41 6.45 -4.51
C LEU A 84 -21.46 6.53 -3.40
N VAL A 85 -21.77 5.38 -2.81
CA VAL A 85 -22.55 5.31 -1.56
C VAL A 85 -21.64 5.49 -0.35
N PRO A 86 -22.17 5.97 0.81
CA PRO A 86 -21.37 6.25 2.00
C PRO A 86 -20.51 5.07 2.48
N ASP A 87 -21.03 3.85 2.36
CA ASP A 87 -20.35 2.64 2.81
C ASP A 87 -19.10 2.35 1.97
N ILE A 88 -19.20 2.51 0.64
CA ILE A 88 -18.06 2.36 -0.26
C ILE A 88 -17.03 3.47 0.00
N PHE A 89 -17.48 4.70 0.29
CA PHE A 89 -16.57 5.77 0.68
C PHE A 89 -15.78 5.41 1.95
N ALA A 90 -16.46 4.89 2.98
CA ALA A 90 -15.80 4.43 4.21
C ALA A 90 -14.79 3.30 3.93
N VAL A 91 -15.14 2.33 3.09
CA VAL A 91 -14.23 1.25 2.65
C VAL A 91 -13.01 1.80 1.91
N LEU A 92 -13.18 2.74 0.98
CA LEU A 92 -12.06 3.33 0.25
C LEU A 92 -11.10 4.08 1.17
N VAL A 93 -11.62 4.85 2.13
CA VAL A 93 -10.81 5.53 3.14
C VAL A 93 -10.05 4.52 4.00
N MET A 94 -10.74 3.46 4.46
CA MET A 94 -10.11 2.37 5.22
C MET A 94 -8.96 1.73 4.44
N VAL A 95 -9.18 1.36 3.17
CA VAL A 95 -8.15 0.74 2.32
C VAL A 95 -6.95 1.67 2.16
N VAL A 96 -7.16 2.97 1.93
CA VAL A 96 -6.06 3.94 1.80
C VAL A 96 -5.26 4.04 3.10
N VAL A 97 -5.92 4.18 4.24
CA VAL A 97 -5.23 4.27 5.54
C VAL A 97 -4.44 3.00 5.82
N VAL A 98 -5.06 1.83 5.66
CA VAL A 98 -4.44 0.53 5.95
C VAL A 98 -3.26 0.25 5.03
N THR A 99 -3.40 0.46 3.71
CA THR A 99 -2.29 0.28 2.76
C THR A 99 -1.13 1.24 3.05
N THR A 100 -1.41 2.47 3.46
CA THR A 100 -0.39 3.46 3.84
C THR A 100 0.36 3.04 5.10
N MET A 101 -0.34 2.51 6.11
CA MET A 101 0.29 2.03 7.34
C MET A 101 1.11 0.74 7.13
N ILE A 102 0.67 -0.15 6.24
CA ILE A 102 1.34 -1.43 5.95
C ILE A 102 2.57 -1.25 5.04
N THR A 103 2.63 -0.18 4.24
CA THR A 103 3.73 0.04 3.29
C THR A 103 5.11 0.14 3.96
N PRO A 104 5.35 1.03 4.96
CA PRO A 104 6.66 1.15 5.60
C PRO A 104 7.20 -0.18 6.19
N PRO A 105 6.43 -0.98 6.96
CA PRO A 105 6.93 -2.25 7.48
C PRO A 105 7.22 -3.27 6.37
N LEU A 106 6.37 -3.37 5.33
CA LEU A 106 6.63 -4.28 4.20
C LEU A 106 7.91 -3.92 3.45
N VAL A 107 8.09 -2.63 3.15
CA VAL A 107 9.29 -2.13 2.50
C VAL A 107 10.51 -2.43 3.37
N ARG A 108 10.49 -2.10 4.67
CA ARG A 108 11.59 -2.37 5.61
C ARG A 108 11.95 -3.86 5.67
N TRP A 109 10.95 -4.74 5.70
CA TRP A 109 11.16 -6.18 5.68
C TRP A 109 11.87 -6.66 4.40
N SER A 110 11.50 -6.11 3.23
CA SER A 110 12.15 -6.46 1.95
C SER A 110 13.62 -6.02 1.81
N PHE A 111 14.06 -5.06 2.62
CA PHE A 111 15.47 -4.66 2.70
C PHE A 111 16.27 -5.48 3.72
N THR A 112 15.62 -6.03 4.75
CA THR A 112 16.28 -6.80 5.81
C THR A 112 16.96 -8.06 5.27
N ARG A 113 16.38 -8.72 4.24
CA ARG A 113 16.99 -9.88 3.57
C ARG A 113 18.36 -9.59 2.91
N LYS A 114 18.62 -8.36 2.47
CA LYS A 114 19.94 -8.00 1.89
C LYS A 114 21.00 -7.76 2.95
N ALA A 115 20.58 -7.32 4.15
CA ALA A 115 21.51 -7.15 5.26
C ALA A 115 22.07 -8.51 5.67
N GLU A 116 21.23 -9.54 5.81
CA GLU A 116 21.66 -10.91 6.11
C GLU A 116 22.63 -11.47 5.05
N GLU A 117 22.36 -11.30 3.75
CA GLU A 117 23.29 -11.73 2.69
C GLU A 117 24.65 -11.00 2.73
N ILE A 118 24.65 -9.68 3.01
CA ILE A 118 25.89 -8.90 3.10
C ILE A 118 26.69 -9.29 4.36
N PHE A 119 26.01 -9.53 5.49
CA PHE A 119 26.66 -10.01 6.71
C PHE A 119 27.22 -11.42 6.54
N ALA A 120 26.48 -12.34 5.92
CA ALA A 120 26.95 -13.70 5.63
C ALA A 120 28.19 -13.73 4.74
N ARG A 121 28.25 -12.86 3.73
CA ARG A 121 29.41 -12.75 2.81
C ARG A 121 30.62 -12.06 3.44
N ARG A 122 30.41 -11.29 4.51
CA ARG A 122 31.50 -10.63 5.29
C ARG A 122 32.05 -11.51 6.41
N SER A 123 31.41 -12.63 6.73
CA SER A 123 31.89 -13.65 7.68
C SER A 123 32.72 -14.78 7.04
N GLU A 124 32.87 -14.79 5.71
CA GLU A 124 33.80 -15.66 4.97
C GLU A 124 35.13 -14.99 4.49
N PRO A 125 35.77 -14.02 5.18
CA PRO A 125 37.14 -13.63 4.84
C PRO A 125 38.12 -14.56 5.59
N GLU A 126 39.03 -15.18 4.84
CA GLU A 126 40.24 -15.88 5.32
C GLU A 126 40.16 -17.37 5.68
N MET A 127 39.71 -18.24 4.76
CA MET A 127 40.20 -19.63 4.75
C MET A 127 40.49 -20.13 3.34
N GLN A 128 41.16 -19.33 2.51
CA GLN A 128 41.87 -19.81 1.32
C GLN A 128 43.13 -18.96 1.13
N LEU A 129 44.18 -19.29 1.91
CA LEU A 129 45.59 -19.09 1.54
C LEU A 129 46.07 -20.39 0.89
#